data_AF-W8X535-F1
#
_entry.id   AF-W8X535-F1
#
_cell.length_a   1.000
_cell.length_b   1.000
_cell.length_c   1.000
_cell.angle_alpha   90.00
_cell.angle_beta   90.00
_cell.angle_gamma   90.00
#
_symmetry.space_group_name_H-M   'P 1'
#
loop_
_entity.id
_entity.type
_entity.pdbx_description
1 polymer ?
#
loop_
_entity_poly.entity_id
_entity_poly.type
_entity_poly.pdbx_seq_one_letter_code
_entity_poly.pdbx_strand_id
1 'polypeptide(L)'
;MYRLDLGWLLLIGLTVAGYALRVEAAADVLVGLATLAIAYLKGRLVVLDFMELRHAPRAWRGIFEGWLLLVTAVLIAVYAA
;
A
#
# COMPACT_ATOMS: atom_id res chain seq x y z
N MET A 1 -13.47 -11.25 -13.78
CA MET A 1 -14.31 -10.70 -12.70
C MET A 1 -13.79 -11.08 -11.32
N TYR A 2 -13.71 -12.37 -10.93
CA TYR A 2 -13.26 -12.82 -9.59
C TYR A 2 -12.00 -12.17 -8.96
N ARG A 3 -11.04 -11.70 -9.77
CA ARG A 3 -9.79 -11.11 -9.27
C ARG A 3 -9.94 -9.68 -8.75
N LEU A 4 -10.79 -8.86 -9.38
CA LEU A 4 -11.06 -7.51 -8.88
C LEU A 4 -11.84 -7.58 -7.58
N ASP A 5 -12.77 -8.53 -7.47
CA ASP A 5 -13.57 -8.77 -6.27
C ASP A 5 -12.68 -9.15 -5.08
N LEU A 6 -11.66 -9.99 -5.29
CA LEU A 6 -10.66 -10.33 -4.27
C LEU A 6 -9.78 -9.12 -3.91
N GLY A 7 -9.32 -8.36 -4.91
CA GLY A 7 -8.53 -7.14 -4.68
C GLY A 7 -9.30 -6.10 -3.85
N TRP A 8 -10.59 -5.96 -4.13
CA TRP A 8 -11.50 -5.10 -3.38
C TRP A 8 -11.69 -5.58 -1.93
N LEU A 9 -11.94 -6.88 -1.71
CA LEU A 9 -12.03 -7.45 -0.36
C LEU A 9 -10.73 -7.28 0.43
N LEU A 10 -9.58 -7.46 -0.21
CA LEU A 10 -8.27 -7.20 0.40
C LEU A 10 -8.10 -5.73 0.79
N LEU A 11 -8.55 -4.79 -0.06
CA LEU A 11 -8.51 -3.35 0.26
C LEU A 11 -9.40 -3.00 1.46
N ILE A 12 -10.55 -3.65 1.59
CA ILE A 12 -11.40 -3.51 2.79
C ILE A 12 -10.68 -4.05 4.01
N GLY A 13 -10.15 -5.27 3.94
CA GLY A 13 -9.39 -5.88 5.02
C GLY A 13 -8.22 -5.00 5.48
N LEU A 14 -7.44 -4.47 4.53
CA LEU A 14 -6.34 -3.54 4.81
C LEU A 14 -6.82 -2.21 5.43
N THR A 15 -8.02 -1.75 5.08
CA THR A 15 -8.59 -0.52 5.64
C THR A 15 -9.06 -0.74 7.08
N VAL A 16 -9.74 -1.85 7.34
CA VAL A 16 -10.15 -2.23 8.70
C VAL A 16 -8.91 -2.47 9.57
N ALA A 17 -7.89 -3.17 9.06
CA ALA A 17 -6.63 -3.39 9.77
C ALA A 17 -5.91 -2.07 10.09
N GLY A 18 -5.81 -1.16 9.13
CA GLY A 18 -5.19 0.15 9.33
C GLY A 18 -5.94 1.01 10.35
N TYR A 19 -7.27 0.94 10.37
CA TYR A 19 -8.09 1.60 11.38
C TYR A 19 -7.88 0.98 12.77
N ALA A 20 -7.98 -0.34 12.89
CA ALA A 20 -7.78 -1.06 14.16
C ALA A 20 -6.39 -0.80 14.76
N LEU A 21 -5.36 -0.71 13.92
CA LEU A 21 -4.00 -0.37 14.34
C LEU A 21 -3.86 1.03 14.92
N ARG A 22 -4.74 1.98 14.57
CA ARG A 22 -4.65 3.38 15.01
C ARG A 22 -5.64 3.78 16.09
N VAL A 23 -6.68 2.98 16.33
CA VAL A 23 -7.79 3.33 17.23
C VAL A 23 -7.33 3.60 18.66
N GLU A 24 -6.36 2.85 19.17
CA GLU A 24 -5.89 2.96 20.56
C GLU A 24 -4.36 3.07 20.66
N ALA A 25 -3.68 3.23 19.53
CA ALA A 25 -2.22 3.20 19.51
C ALA A 25 -1.62 4.52 19.97
N ALA A 26 -0.74 4.44 20.97
CA ALA A 26 0.20 5.52 21.27
C ALA A 26 1.10 5.81 20.05
N ALA A 27 1.72 6.99 20.02
CA ALA A 27 2.68 7.36 18.98
C ALA A 27 3.96 6.51 19.09
N ASP A 28 3.87 5.28 18.62
CA ASP A 28 4.94 4.29 18.54
C ASP A 28 5.42 4.17 17.09
N VAL A 29 6.74 4.15 16.93
CA VAL A 29 7.43 4.00 15.63
C VAL A 29 6.97 2.72 14.94
N LEU A 30 6.77 1.62 15.68
CA LEU A 30 6.29 0.36 15.11
C LEU A 30 4.90 0.49 14.48
N VAL A 31 3.99 1.24 15.11
CA VAL A 31 2.63 1.47 14.60
C VAL A 31 2.66 2.33 13.34
N GLY A 32 3.53 3.35 13.29
CA GLY A 32 3.71 4.16 12.09
C GLY A 32 4.32 3.36 10.92
N LEU A 33 5.33 2.51 11.19
CA LEU A 33 5.90 1.62 10.18
C LEU A 33 4.87 0.62 9.64
N ALA A 34 4.06 0.02 10.52
CA ALA A 34 2.95 -0.86 10.12
C ALA A 34 1.92 -0.11 9.25
N THR A 35 1.62 1.14 9.60
CA THR A 35 0.71 1.99 8.81
C THR A 35 1.27 2.26 7.41
N LEU A 36 2.56 2.60 7.31
CA LEU A 36 3.23 2.81 6.02
C LEU A 36 3.28 1.53 5.18
N ALA A 37 3.50 0.37 5.80
CA ALA A 37 3.45 -0.92 5.12
C ALA A 37 2.05 -1.21 4.56
N ILE A 38 0.99 -0.97 5.32
CA ILE A 38 -0.39 -1.11 4.85
C ILE A 38 -0.68 -0.15 3.71
N ALA A 39 -0.24 1.11 3.79
CA ALA A 39 -0.41 2.09 2.73
C ALA A 39 0.27 1.63 1.43
N TYR A 40 1.49 1.09 1.50
CA TYR A 40 2.19 0.53 0.36
C TYR A 40 1.44 -0.65 -0.28
N LEU A 41 0.96 -1.61 0.54
CA LEU A 41 0.20 -2.76 0.05
C LEU A 41 -1.10 -2.32 -0.66
N LYS A 42 -1.83 -1.36 -0.08
CA LYS A 42 -3.03 -0.78 -0.71
C LYS A 42 -2.69 -0.12 -2.04
N GLY A 43 -1.64 0.71 -2.07
CA GLY A 43 -1.18 1.37 -3.29
C GLY A 43 -0.83 0.37 -4.39
N ARG A 44 -0.11 -0.71 -4.06
CA ARG A 44 0.28 -1.73 -5.02
C ARG A 44 -0.91 -2.51 -5.59
N LEU A 45 -1.91 -2.83 -4.75
CA LEU A 45 -3.16 -3.44 -5.21
C LEU A 45 -3.92 -2.52 -6.18
N VAL A 46 -4.04 -1.24 -5.86
CA VAL A 46 -4.72 -0.26 -6.74
C VAL A 46 -3.97 -0.12 -8.07
N VAL A 47 -2.66 0.07 -8.03
CA VAL A 47 -1.82 0.20 -9.23
C VAL A 47 -1.94 -1.04 -10.12
N LEU A 48 -1.83 -2.25 -9.57
CA LEU A 48 -1.80 -3.46 -10.39
C LEU A 48 -3.18 -3.94 -10.87
N ASP A 49 -4.19 -3.86 -10.01
CA ASP A 49 -5.49 -4.51 -10.27
C ASP A 49 -6.60 -3.51 -10.66
N PHE A 50 -6.53 -2.23 -10.25
CA PHE A 50 -7.55 -1.22 -10.61
C PHE A 50 -7.12 -0.25 -11.70
N MET A 51 -5.82 0.07 -11.81
CA MET A 51 -5.29 0.85 -12.95
C MET A 51 -4.95 -0.02 -14.17
N GLU A 52 -5.24 -1.32 -14.11
CA GLU A 52 -4.93 -2.32 -15.15
C GLU A 52 -3.45 -2.35 -15.62
N LEU A 53 -2.52 -1.74 -14.86
CA LEU A 53 -1.09 -1.67 -15.18
C LEU A 53 -0.41 -3.05 -15.23
N ARG A 54 -1.10 -4.10 -14.78
CA ARG A 54 -0.67 -5.49 -14.95
C ARG A 54 -0.60 -5.92 -16.42
N HIS A 55 -1.46 -5.41 -17.29
CA HIS A 55 -1.44 -5.68 -18.73
C HIS A 55 -0.71 -4.59 -19.52
N ALA A 56 -0.33 -3.48 -18.87
CA ALA A 56 0.43 -2.42 -19.49
C ALA A 56 1.88 -2.85 -19.78
N PRO A 57 2.57 -2.15 -20.71
CA PRO A 57 3.98 -2.39 -20.99
C PRO A 57 4.83 -2.34 -19.72
N ARG A 58 5.81 -3.25 -19.61
CA ARG A 58 6.66 -3.41 -18.41
C ARG A 58 7.34 -2.11 -17.97
N ALA A 59 7.64 -1.19 -18.89
CA ALA A 59 8.20 0.12 -18.59
C ALA A 59 7.26 0.95 -17.69
N TRP A 60 5.98 1.05 -18.05
CA TRP A 60 4.98 1.78 -17.26
C TRP A 60 4.76 1.14 -15.90
N ARG A 61 4.65 -0.19 -15.86
CA ARG A 61 4.53 -0.93 -14.62
C ARG A 61 5.73 -0.67 -13.68
N GLY A 62 6.95 -0.70 -14.23
CA GLY A 62 8.17 -0.42 -13.48
C GLY A 62 8.24 1.01 -12.94
N ILE A 63 7.80 2.00 -13.71
CA ILE A 63 7.75 3.40 -13.28
C ILE A 63 6.78 3.57 -12.10
N PHE A 64 5.56 3.05 -12.20
CA PHE A 64 4.57 3.20 -11.12
C PHE A 64 4.92 2.40 -9.86
N GLU A 65 5.33 1.13 -9.99
CA GLU A 65 5.78 0.33 -8.84
C GLU A 65 7.07 0.91 -8.23
N GLY A 66 8.02 1.35 -9.06
CA GLY A 66 9.27 1.96 -8.62
C GLY A 66 9.06 3.28 -7.90
N TRP A 67 8.16 4.13 -8.42
CA TRP A 67 7.79 5.38 -7.77
C TRP A 67 7.10 5.14 -6.42
N LEU A 68 6.15 4.20 -6.36
CA LEU A 68 5.50 3.83 -5.11
C LEU A 68 6.52 3.33 -4.07
N LEU A 69 7.42 2.44 -4.48
CA LEU A 69 8.51 1.94 -3.64
C LEU A 69 9.40 3.08 -3.13
N LEU A 70 9.81 3.99 -4.02
CA LEU A 70 10.67 5.13 -3.68
C LEU A 70 10.00 6.02 -2.62
N VAL A 71 8.75 6.43 -2.85
CA VAL A 71 8.02 7.30 -1.92
C VAL A 71 7.83 6.62 -0.57
N THR A 72 7.45 5.34 -0.55
CA THR A 72 7.31 4.59 0.70
C THR A 72 8.66 4.47 1.43
N ALA A 73 9.76 4.18 0.73
CA ALA A 73 11.07 4.09 1.34
C ALA A 73 11.53 5.42 1.94
N VAL A 74 11.31 6.53 1.24
CA VAL A 74 11.59 7.88 1.75
C VAL A 74 10.76 8.17 3.01
N LEU A 75 9.47 7.87 2.99
CA LEU A 75 8.60 8.09 4.16
C LEU A 75 9.03 7.25 5.36
N ILE A 76 9.40 5.98 5.14
CA ILE A 76 9.94 5.12 6.21
C ILE A 76 11.23 5.70 6.76
N ALA A 77 12.17 6.11 5.90
CA ALA A 77 13.45 6.66 6.33
C ALA A 77 13.28 7.95 7.16
N VAL A 78 12.40 8.86 6.73
CA VAL A 78 12.10 10.10 7.45
C VAL A 78 11.37 9.83 8.76
N TYR A 79 10.45 8.87 8.79
CA TYR A 79 9.66 8.57 9.98
C TYR A 79 10.45 7.79 11.04
N ALA A 80 11.42 6.97 10.62
CA ALA A 80 12.26 6.16 11.51
C ALA A 80 13.56 6.87 11.94
N ALA A 81 13.85 8.05 11.40
CA ALA A 81 14.97 8.91 11.80
C ALA A 81 14.63 9.77 13.01
#